data_AF-A0A1U7VI42-F1
#
_entry.id   AF-A0A1U7VI42-F1
#
_cell.length_a   1.000
_cell.length_b   1.000
_cell.length_c   1.000
_cell.angle_alpha   90.00
_cell.angle_beta   90.00
_cell.angle_gamma   90.00
#
_symmetry.space_group_name_H-M   'P 1'
#
loop_
_entity.id
_entity.type
_entity.pdbx_description
1 polymer ?
#
loop_
_entity_poly.entity_id
_entity_poly.type
_entity_poly.pdbx_seq_one_letter_code
_entity_poly.pdbx_strand_id
1 'polypeptide(L)'
;MDETFIQRKRTAYVVGSMVIPKYYDPKTVYTPKDIQTDMLFEHGVNLSYMQAWRAKEKALQFLRGNPADSYSKLSKYFYILNETYPGSVVKLEKTADECFLYAFVALCTSISGWQHCRPVVVVDGTFLKSVYRGIMLTASTMDAAGTILPLAYAVVDSENDASWKWFFEQFKQAYGERPSMCVVSDRNESILKATSIVYPGIPHYSCMWHIWTNIRSKFKKGHLQLHELYFATARSYTLDEFNERMSKIEEVDPRVKSYLYDIGYHRWSRVHATVNRTWTMTSNIAESLNAVTKDARELPIFDLLEYMRTLLERWTNEKLLKAKGTFTFLGAKFNKELDDNRTLSQKLRVRASTDHIHTVLDGVERYIVCLENKKYSCGQFQLEELPCAHALETLRHRNETYENYFSPYYTRESLLRTYEMLVRASTDHIHTVLDGVKRYIVYLENKKCSCGQFQLEELPCAHALAALRHRNETYENYFSPYYTRESLLRTYEMLVNPLPD
;
A
#
# COMPACT_ATOMS: atom_id res chain seq x y z
N MET A 1 19.90 -31.67 34.70
CA MET A 1 19.01 -30.71 34.02
C MET A 1 17.94 -30.32 35.05
N ASP A 2 17.92 -29.07 35.48
CA ASP A 2 17.21 -28.59 36.69
C ASP A 2 15.68 -28.74 36.59
N GLU A 3 15.01 -29.29 37.63
CA GLU A 3 13.56 -29.54 37.65
C GLU A 3 12.75 -28.25 37.48
N THR A 4 13.24 -27.12 37.99
CA THR A 4 12.62 -25.81 37.78
C THR A 4 12.64 -25.39 36.30
N PHE A 5 13.66 -25.77 35.53
CA PHE A 5 13.73 -25.51 34.10
C PHE A 5 12.72 -26.36 33.31
N ILE A 6 12.52 -27.62 33.74
CA ILE A 6 11.54 -28.54 33.16
C ILE A 6 10.11 -28.07 33.44
N GLN A 7 9.81 -27.67 34.68
CA GLN A 7 8.49 -27.17 35.07
C GLN A 7 8.13 -25.87 34.35
N ARG A 8 9.09 -24.93 34.22
CA ARG A 8 8.92 -23.68 33.46
C ARG A 8 8.58 -23.92 31.98
N LYS A 9 9.22 -24.92 31.34
CA LYS A 9 8.92 -25.31 29.96
C LYS A 9 7.52 -25.91 29.81
N ARG A 10 7.08 -26.73 30.78
CA ARG A 10 5.75 -27.37 30.76
C ARG A 10 4.61 -26.35 30.92
N THR A 11 4.72 -25.40 31.86
CA THR A 11 3.68 -24.37 32.05
C THR A 11 3.50 -23.50 30.81
N ALA A 12 4.59 -23.03 30.19
CA ALA A 12 4.51 -22.23 28.98
C ALA A 12 3.90 -23.00 27.79
N TYR A 13 4.19 -24.31 27.68
CA TYR A 13 3.62 -25.17 26.64
C TYR A 13 2.10 -25.34 26.81
N VAL A 14 1.65 -25.71 28.02
CA VAL A 14 0.23 -25.94 28.30
C VAL A 14 -0.58 -24.66 28.17
N VAL A 15 -0.21 -23.61 28.90
CA VAL A 15 -0.91 -22.32 28.84
C VAL A 15 -0.86 -21.75 27.42
N GLY A 16 0.30 -21.84 26.75
CA GLY A 16 0.48 -21.40 25.38
C GLY A 16 -0.48 -22.09 24.41
N SER A 17 -0.74 -23.39 24.57
CA SER A 17 -1.69 -24.12 23.72
C SER A 17 -3.15 -23.70 23.95
N MET A 18 -3.51 -23.30 25.17
CA MET A 18 -4.87 -22.91 25.53
C MET A 18 -5.23 -21.52 24.97
N VAL A 19 -4.24 -20.62 24.91
CA VAL A 19 -4.47 -19.24 24.47
C VAL A 19 -4.26 -19.00 22.97
N ILE A 20 -3.93 -20.04 22.18
CA ILE A 20 -3.78 -19.95 20.72
C ILE A 20 -4.94 -19.19 20.05
N PRO A 21 -6.22 -19.48 20.35
CA PRO A 21 -7.34 -18.84 19.65
C PRO A 21 -7.38 -17.32 19.81
N LYS A 22 -6.83 -16.80 20.92
CA LYS A 22 -6.76 -15.35 21.20
C LYS A 22 -5.77 -14.62 20.27
N TYR A 23 -4.94 -15.36 19.51
CA TYR A 23 -3.90 -14.83 18.63
C TYR A 23 -4.17 -15.04 17.12
N TYR A 24 -5.32 -15.60 16.74
CA TYR A 24 -5.67 -15.86 15.33
C TYR A 24 -5.75 -14.59 14.50
N ASP A 25 -6.45 -13.55 14.99
CA ASP A 25 -6.46 -12.23 14.37
C ASP A 25 -5.29 -11.41 14.92
N PRO A 26 -4.31 -11.00 14.09
CA PRO A 26 -3.20 -10.15 14.50
C PRO A 26 -3.65 -8.82 15.14
N LYS A 27 -4.86 -8.34 14.84
CA LYS A 27 -5.42 -7.11 15.44
C LYS A 27 -5.89 -7.30 16.87
N THR A 28 -6.08 -8.54 17.33
CA THR A 28 -6.47 -8.82 18.70
C THR A 28 -5.30 -8.53 19.63
N VAL A 29 -5.44 -7.51 20.48
CA VAL A 29 -4.44 -7.20 21.50
C VAL A 29 -4.68 -8.10 22.71
N TYR A 30 -3.85 -9.13 22.84
CA TYR A 30 -3.87 -10.04 23.99
C TYR A 30 -2.49 -10.11 24.64
N THR A 31 -2.35 -9.45 25.78
CA THR A 31 -1.08 -9.19 26.46
C THR A 31 -0.75 -10.29 27.47
N PRO A 32 0.52 -10.40 27.91
CA PRO A 32 0.85 -11.29 29.03
C PRO A 32 0.03 -11.04 30.29
N LYS A 33 -0.41 -9.79 30.53
CA LYS A 33 -1.24 -9.45 31.68
C LYS A 33 -2.67 -9.99 31.54
N ASP A 34 -3.19 -10.01 30.32
CA ASP A 34 -4.49 -10.61 30.02
C ASP A 34 -4.41 -12.13 30.23
N ILE A 35 -3.33 -12.78 29.78
CA ILE A 35 -3.08 -14.21 30.07
C ILE A 35 -3.05 -14.47 31.58
N GLN A 36 -2.36 -13.64 32.38
CA GLN A 36 -2.36 -13.82 33.84
C GLN A 36 -3.77 -13.72 34.43
N THR A 37 -4.56 -12.77 33.94
CA THR A 37 -5.92 -12.50 34.43
C THR A 37 -6.86 -13.64 34.07
N ASP A 38 -6.88 -14.03 32.80
CA ASP A 38 -7.75 -15.09 32.28
C ASP A 38 -7.38 -16.45 32.90
N MET A 39 -6.08 -16.78 32.99
CA MET A 39 -5.66 -18.06 33.60
C MET A 39 -6.02 -18.14 35.09
N LEU A 40 -5.98 -17.02 35.80
CA LEU A 40 -6.42 -16.96 37.19
C LEU A 40 -7.94 -17.09 37.30
N PHE A 41 -8.70 -16.40 36.45
CA PHE A 41 -10.16 -16.38 36.49
C PHE A 41 -10.80 -17.68 35.99
N GLU A 42 -10.36 -18.18 34.83
CA GLU A 42 -10.96 -19.33 34.15
C GLU A 42 -10.45 -20.67 34.70
N HIS A 43 -9.22 -20.69 35.25
CA HIS A 43 -8.55 -21.93 35.63
C HIS A 43 -7.93 -21.93 37.03
N GLY A 44 -8.01 -20.83 37.79
CA GLY A 44 -7.41 -20.72 39.11
C GLY A 44 -5.87 -20.75 39.10
N VAL A 45 -5.23 -20.56 37.94
CA VAL A 45 -3.78 -20.66 37.78
C VAL A 45 -3.13 -19.29 37.91
N ASN A 46 -2.41 -19.06 39.01
CA ASN A 46 -1.65 -17.83 39.21
C ASN A 46 -0.31 -17.90 38.47
N LEU A 47 -0.14 -17.07 37.43
CA LEU A 47 1.07 -16.99 36.63
C LEU A 47 1.87 -15.73 36.98
N SER A 48 3.19 -15.84 37.06
CA SER A 48 4.07 -14.67 36.98
C SER A 48 4.04 -14.06 35.57
N TYR A 49 4.40 -12.78 35.46
CA TYR A 49 4.47 -12.09 34.17
C TYR A 49 5.37 -12.82 33.17
N MET A 50 6.54 -13.31 33.63
CA MET A 50 7.47 -14.06 32.77
C MET A 50 6.92 -15.41 32.32
N GLN A 51 6.09 -16.08 33.11
CA GLN A 51 5.41 -17.31 32.68
C GLN A 51 4.35 -17.01 31.63
N ALA A 52 3.55 -15.97 31.83
CA ALA A 52 2.55 -15.54 30.86
C ALA A 52 3.18 -15.04 29.55
N TRP A 53 4.30 -14.31 29.63
CA TRP A 53 5.06 -13.86 28.46
C TRP A 53 5.61 -15.07 27.67
N ARG A 54 6.21 -16.06 28.35
CA ARG A 54 6.68 -17.29 27.69
C ARG A 54 5.52 -18.11 27.10
N ALA A 55 4.36 -18.12 27.76
CA ALA A 55 3.17 -18.78 27.23
C ALA A 55 2.66 -18.10 25.96
N LYS A 56 2.64 -16.75 25.93
CA LYS A 56 2.39 -15.97 24.71
C LYS A 56 3.35 -16.35 23.59
N GLU A 57 4.66 -16.34 23.85
CA GLU A 57 5.67 -16.72 22.84
C GLU A 57 5.46 -18.14 22.32
N LYS A 58 5.06 -19.09 23.20
CA LYS A 58 4.72 -20.45 22.77
C LYS A 58 3.42 -20.54 21.98
N ALA A 59 2.38 -19.81 22.36
CA ALA A 59 1.14 -19.73 21.59
C ALA A 59 1.41 -19.23 20.17
N LEU A 60 2.20 -18.15 20.04
CA LEU A 60 2.62 -17.60 18.76
C LEU A 60 3.45 -18.59 17.95
N GLN A 61 4.37 -19.33 18.59
CA GLN A 61 5.15 -20.37 17.92
C GLN A 61 4.29 -21.55 17.45
N PHE A 62 3.29 -21.98 18.22
CA PHE A 62 2.36 -23.02 17.78
C PHE A 62 1.51 -22.56 16.60
N LEU A 63 1.05 -21.31 16.65
CA LEU A 63 0.19 -20.74 15.63
C LEU A 63 0.93 -20.45 14.32
N ARG A 64 2.11 -19.82 14.42
CA ARG A 64 2.83 -19.25 13.26
C ARG A 64 4.06 -20.07 12.86
N GLY A 65 4.40 -21.10 13.63
CA GLY A 65 5.63 -21.88 13.46
C GLY A 65 6.86 -21.13 13.97
N ASN A 66 8.04 -21.70 13.70
CA ASN A 66 9.29 -20.99 13.96
C ASN A 66 9.48 -19.88 12.90
N PRO A 67 9.71 -18.62 13.30
CA PRO A 67 9.98 -17.55 12.35
C PRO A 67 11.10 -17.86 11.35
N ALA A 68 12.12 -18.65 11.74
CA ALA A 68 13.20 -19.08 10.84
C ALA A 68 12.66 -19.85 9.63
N ASP A 69 11.74 -20.78 9.88
CA ASP A 69 11.18 -21.69 8.87
C ASP A 69 10.37 -20.91 7.83
N SER A 70 9.86 -19.72 8.17
CA SER A 70 9.10 -18.88 7.24
C SER A 70 9.94 -18.41 6.03
N TYR A 71 11.24 -18.21 6.20
CA TYR A 71 12.15 -17.80 5.11
C TYR A 71 12.33 -18.92 4.08
N SER A 72 12.31 -20.18 4.50
CA SER A 72 12.41 -21.33 3.60
C SER A 72 11.23 -21.43 2.61
N LYS A 73 10.11 -20.77 2.92
CA LYS A 73 8.90 -20.76 2.09
C LYS A 73 8.94 -19.71 0.97
N LEU A 74 9.84 -18.72 1.05
CA LEU A 74 9.84 -17.55 0.16
C LEU A 74 10.02 -17.92 -1.30
N SER A 75 10.97 -18.79 -1.66
CA SER A 75 11.18 -19.16 -3.06
C SER A 75 9.94 -19.77 -3.69
N LYS A 76 9.25 -20.67 -2.96
CA LYS A 76 7.99 -21.28 -3.42
C LYS A 76 6.86 -20.24 -3.49
N TYR A 77 6.79 -19.35 -2.50
CA TYR A 77 5.79 -18.28 -2.47
C TYR A 77 5.91 -17.35 -3.67
N PHE A 78 7.12 -16.86 -3.96
CA PHE A 78 7.38 -15.95 -5.08
C PHE A 78 7.11 -16.63 -6.43
N TYR A 79 7.46 -17.90 -6.57
CA TYR A 79 7.08 -18.70 -7.74
C TYR A 79 5.56 -18.74 -7.92
N ILE A 80 4.81 -19.12 -6.89
CA ILE A 80 3.34 -19.16 -6.95
C ILE A 80 2.76 -17.78 -7.24
N LEU A 81 3.29 -16.72 -6.62
CA LEU A 81 2.82 -15.36 -6.80
C LEU A 81 2.97 -14.90 -8.26
N ASN A 82 4.10 -15.23 -8.89
CA ASN A 82 4.36 -14.93 -10.29
C ASN A 82 3.41 -15.70 -11.24
N GLU A 83 3.16 -16.99 -10.97
CA GLU A 83 2.23 -17.80 -11.77
C GLU A 83 0.77 -17.33 -11.61
N THR A 84 0.39 -16.95 -10.38
CA THR A 84 -0.99 -16.55 -10.06
C THR A 84 -1.33 -15.16 -10.58
N TYR A 85 -0.35 -14.25 -10.59
CA TYR A 85 -0.52 -12.88 -11.05
C TYR A 85 0.45 -12.55 -12.19
N PRO A 86 0.25 -13.12 -13.39
CA PRO A 86 1.08 -12.81 -14.56
C PRO A 86 1.16 -11.29 -14.80
N GLY A 87 2.37 -10.80 -15.08
CA GLY A 87 2.65 -9.37 -15.22
C GLY A 87 2.98 -8.65 -13.91
N SER A 88 2.97 -9.34 -12.77
CA SER A 88 3.54 -8.81 -11.52
C SER A 88 5.06 -8.81 -11.59
N VAL A 89 5.69 -7.91 -10.84
CA VAL A 89 7.15 -7.92 -10.65
C VAL A 89 7.44 -8.32 -9.22
N VAL A 90 8.09 -9.47 -9.07
CA VAL A 90 8.47 -10.03 -7.79
C VAL A 90 9.96 -10.33 -7.81
N LYS A 91 10.69 -9.89 -6.77
CA LYS A 91 12.14 -10.12 -6.68
C LYS A 91 12.52 -10.63 -5.30
N LEU A 92 13.29 -11.70 -5.28
CA LEU A 92 13.96 -12.22 -4.10
C LEU A 92 15.47 -12.09 -4.31
N GLU A 93 16.11 -11.30 -3.46
CA GLU A 93 17.56 -11.09 -3.43
C GLU A 93 18.18 -11.93 -2.32
N LYS A 94 19.35 -12.50 -2.61
CA LYS A 94 20.12 -13.30 -1.65
C LYS A 94 21.56 -12.83 -1.58
N THR A 95 22.21 -13.09 -0.45
CA THR A 95 23.67 -12.92 -0.33
C THR A 95 24.41 -14.02 -1.11
N ALA A 96 25.73 -13.87 -1.23
CA ALA A 96 26.60 -14.90 -1.82
C ALA A 96 26.48 -16.26 -1.12
N ASP A 97 26.16 -16.28 0.18
CA ASP A 97 25.94 -17.49 0.98
C ASP A 97 24.48 -18.01 0.89
N GLU A 98 23.74 -17.63 -0.15
CA GLU A 98 22.34 -18.02 -0.39
C GLU A 98 21.36 -17.66 0.74
N CYS A 99 21.73 -16.71 1.59
CA CYS A 99 20.87 -16.21 2.67
C CYS A 99 19.94 -15.12 2.15
N PHE A 100 18.72 -15.05 2.69
CA PHE A 100 17.77 -13.99 2.36
C PHE A 100 18.40 -12.61 2.61
N LEU A 101 18.27 -11.71 1.62
CA LEU A 101 18.63 -10.31 1.75
C LEU A 101 17.38 -9.44 1.61
N TYR A 102 16.79 -9.38 0.40
CA TYR A 102 15.65 -8.51 0.08
C TYR A 102 14.50 -9.26 -0.58
N ALA A 103 13.29 -8.77 -0.36
CA ALA A 103 12.08 -9.21 -1.06
C ALA A 103 11.32 -7.99 -1.56
N PHE A 104 10.85 -8.02 -2.80
CA PHE A 104 10.05 -6.97 -3.43
C PHE A 104 8.84 -7.58 -4.14
N VAL A 105 7.68 -6.92 -3.99
CA VAL A 105 6.45 -7.30 -4.68
C VAL A 105 5.74 -6.04 -5.21
N ALA A 106 5.46 -6.04 -6.51
CA ALA A 106 4.51 -5.16 -7.18
C ALA A 106 3.52 -6.03 -7.97
N LEU A 107 2.24 -6.02 -7.56
CA LEU A 107 1.22 -6.84 -8.20
C LEU A 107 0.75 -6.21 -9.52
N CYS A 108 0.42 -7.04 -10.51
CA CYS A 108 -0.04 -6.60 -11.83
C CYS A 108 -1.25 -5.66 -11.76
N THR A 109 -2.14 -5.84 -10.78
CA THR A 109 -3.28 -4.95 -10.56
C THR A 109 -2.87 -3.55 -10.15
N SER A 110 -1.89 -3.41 -9.26
CA SER A 110 -1.31 -2.11 -8.90
C SER A 110 -0.52 -1.50 -10.06
N ILE A 111 0.21 -2.32 -10.83
CA ILE A 111 0.96 -1.88 -12.02
C ILE A 111 0.03 -1.28 -13.08
N SER A 112 -1.03 -2.01 -13.44
CA SER A 112 -2.02 -1.54 -14.40
C SER A 112 -2.83 -0.37 -13.84
N GLY A 113 -3.29 -0.45 -12.59
CA GLY A 113 -4.11 0.59 -11.99
C GLY A 113 -3.41 1.94 -11.90
N TRP A 114 -2.09 1.95 -11.70
CA TRP A 114 -1.31 3.19 -11.64
C TRP A 114 -1.36 4.01 -12.93
N GLN A 115 -1.60 3.38 -14.10
CA GLN A 115 -1.73 4.10 -15.38
C GLN A 115 -2.88 5.11 -15.37
N HIS A 116 -3.89 4.87 -14.53
CA HIS A 116 -5.08 5.72 -14.36
C HIS A 116 -4.99 6.62 -13.12
N CYS A 117 -3.87 6.56 -12.38
CA CYS A 117 -3.56 7.46 -11.29
C CYS A 117 -2.55 8.51 -11.74
N ARG A 118 -2.50 9.63 -11.01
CA ARG A 118 -1.43 10.62 -11.20
C ARG A 118 -0.07 9.97 -10.97
N PRO A 119 0.98 10.36 -11.71
CA PRO A 119 2.31 9.77 -11.58
C PRO A 119 3.05 10.30 -10.33
N VAL A 120 2.37 10.42 -9.20
CA VAL A 120 2.95 10.80 -7.90
C VAL A 120 3.11 9.53 -7.08
N VAL A 121 4.35 9.23 -6.70
CA VAL A 121 4.70 8.06 -5.88
C VAL A 121 5.12 8.53 -4.50
N VAL A 122 4.36 8.12 -3.48
CA VAL A 122 4.72 8.35 -2.09
C VAL A 122 5.44 7.12 -1.55
N VAL A 123 6.65 7.30 -1.04
CA VAL A 123 7.44 6.21 -0.43
C VAL A 123 7.70 6.46 1.04
N ASP A 124 7.82 5.38 1.80
CA ASP A 124 8.17 5.40 3.22
C ASP A 124 8.69 4.04 3.69
N GLY A 125 9.53 4.06 4.72
CA GLY A 125 10.02 2.87 5.40
C GLY A 125 9.49 2.77 6.83
N THR A 126 9.16 1.56 7.27
CA THR A 126 8.70 1.33 8.64
C THR A 126 9.33 0.10 9.27
N PHE A 127 9.68 0.19 10.55
CA PHE A 127 10.32 -0.91 11.27
C PHE A 127 9.41 -2.13 11.37
N LEU A 128 9.97 -3.28 11.02
CA LEU A 128 9.42 -4.58 11.36
C LEU A 128 9.66 -4.87 12.85
N LYS A 129 8.70 -5.57 13.45
CA LYS A 129 8.70 -5.90 14.88
C LYS A 129 8.91 -7.39 15.15
N SER A 130 9.06 -8.19 14.08
CA SER A 130 9.37 -9.61 14.19
C SER A 130 10.76 -9.82 14.80
N VAL A 131 11.06 -11.06 15.19
CA VAL A 131 12.34 -11.43 15.82
C VAL A 131 13.57 -11.11 14.95
N TYR A 132 13.43 -11.10 13.62
CA TYR A 132 14.51 -10.79 12.68
C TYR A 132 14.60 -9.31 12.30
N ARG A 133 13.67 -8.48 12.79
CA ARG A 133 13.59 -7.04 12.51
C ARG A 133 13.62 -6.77 11.00
N GLY A 134 14.35 -5.75 10.56
CA GLY A 134 14.33 -5.23 9.20
C GLY A 134 13.36 -4.06 9.02
N ILE A 135 13.25 -3.59 7.79
CA ILE A 135 12.38 -2.49 7.38
C ILE A 135 11.43 -3.00 6.30
N MET A 136 10.16 -2.62 6.42
CA MET A 136 9.21 -2.71 5.33
C MET A 136 9.19 -1.38 4.59
N LEU A 137 9.61 -1.39 3.33
CA LEU A 137 9.49 -0.24 2.43
C LEU A 137 8.18 -0.34 1.67
N THR A 138 7.50 0.79 1.47
CA THR A 138 6.26 0.84 0.69
C THR A 138 6.30 1.97 -0.32
N ALA A 139 5.68 1.75 -1.47
CA ALA A 139 5.32 2.78 -2.43
C ALA A 139 3.80 2.80 -2.58
N SER A 140 3.21 3.99 -2.63
CA SER A 140 1.76 4.19 -2.75
C SER A 140 1.43 5.42 -3.58
N THR A 141 0.21 5.51 -4.10
CA THR A 141 -0.31 6.70 -4.77
C THR A 141 -1.74 7.02 -4.30
N MET A 142 -2.31 8.09 -4.85
CA MET A 142 -3.72 8.46 -4.68
C MET A 142 -4.49 8.12 -5.95
N ASP A 143 -5.59 7.38 -5.80
CA ASP A 143 -6.52 7.11 -6.89
C ASP A 143 -7.46 8.30 -7.16
N ALA A 144 -8.28 8.16 -8.21
CA ALA A 144 -9.24 9.18 -8.62
C ALA A 144 -10.35 9.46 -7.60
N ALA A 145 -10.50 8.66 -6.52
CA ALA A 145 -11.41 8.94 -5.42
C ALA A 145 -10.74 9.70 -4.26
N GLY A 146 -9.43 9.94 -4.35
CA GLY A 146 -8.65 10.54 -3.28
C GLY A 146 -8.17 9.55 -2.22
N THR A 147 -8.18 8.25 -2.52
CA THR A 147 -7.85 7.18 -1.57
C THR A 147 -6.55 6.46 -1.95
N ILE A 148 -5.98 5.70 -1.01
CA ILE A 148 -4.62 5.14 -1.12
C ILE A 148 -4.61 3.91 -2.02
N LEU A 149 -3.87 3.92 -3.12
CA LEU A 149 -3.53 2.72 -3.88
C LEU A 149 -2.08 2.32 -3.54
N PRO A 150 -1.84 1.22 -2.80
CA PRO A 150 -0.50 0.71 -2.62
C PRO A 150 0.03 0.17 -3.96
N LEU A 151 1.26 0.57 -4.29
CA LEU A 151 1.93 0.20 -5.53
C LEU A 151 2.84 -1.01 -5.30
N ALA A 152 3.79 -0.87 -4.37
CA ALA A 152 4.75 -1.92 -4.08
C ALA A 152 5.07 -1.99 -2.59
N TYR A 153 5.55 -3.15 -2.15
CA TYR A 153 6.11 -3.34 -0.82
C TYR A 153 7.36 -4.21 -0.88
N ALA A 154 8.30 -3.94 0.02
CA ALA A 154 9.54 -4.68 0.12
C ALA A 154 9.94 -4.91 1.57
N VAL A 155 10.67 -5.99 1.81
CA VAL A 155 11.33 -6.27 3.09
C VAL A 155 12.84 -6.17 2.85
N VAL A 156 13.48 -5.30 3.62
CA VAL A 156 14.92 -5.03 3.54
C VAL A 156 15.59 -5.05 4.91
N ASP A 157 16.92 -5.08 4.93
CA ASP A 157 17.75 -5.18 6.13
C ASP A 157 17.70 -3.89 6.98
N SER A 158 17.80 -2.73 6.34
CA SER A 158 17.72 -1.41 6.98
C SER A 158 17.38 -0.31 5.97
N GLU A 159 17.04 0.90 6.43
CA GLU A 159 16.99 2.09 5.56
C GLU A 159 18.41 2.60 5.31
N ASN A 160 19.01 2.15 4.21
CA ASN A 160 20.34 2.56 3.80
C ASN A 160 20.37 2.83 2.28
N ASP A 161 21.50 3.35 1.80
CA ASP A 161 21.68 3.67 0.38
C ASP A 161 21.46 2.47 -0.54
N ALA A 162 21.91 1.28 -0.15
CA ALA A 162 21.83 0.06 -0.95
C ALA A 162 20.38 -0.44 -1.08
N SER A 163 19.65 -0.49 0.04
CA SER A 163 18.27 -0.97 0.09
C SER A 163 17.31 -0.05 -0.66
N TRP A 164 17.46 1.28 -0.50
CA TRP A 164 16.65 2.24 -1.25
C TRP A 164 16.98 2.25 -2.74
N LYS A 165 18.26 2.16 -3.11
CA LYS A 165 18.66 2.03 -4.52
C LYS A 165 18.04 0.78 -5.15
N TRP A 166 18.21 -0.37 -4.50
CA TRP A 166 17.65 -1.64 -4.98
C TRP A 166 16.13 -1.58 -5.08
N PHE A 167 15.44 -1.00 -4.09
CA PHE A 167 14.00 -0.81 -4.12
C PHE A 167 13.54 -0.01 -5.34
N PHE A 168 14.19 1.13 -5.62
CA PHE A 168 13.84 1.95 -6.78
C PHE A 168 14.21 1.28 -8.11
N GLU A 169 15.26 0.47 -8.17
CA GLU A 169 15.58 -0.33 -9.36
C GLU A 169 14.46 -1.34 -9.66
N GLN A 170 13.97 -2.05 -8.64
CA GLN A 170 12.84 -2.98 -8.81
C GLN A 170 11.54 -2.23 -9.15
N PHE A 171 11.31 -1.09 -8.51
CA PHE A 171 10.16 -0.24 -8.82
C PHE A 171 10.22 0.27 -10.26
N LYS A 172 11.39 0.70 -10.76
CA LYS A 172 11.59 1.12 -12.14
C LYS A 172 11.36 -0.02 -13.12
N GLN A 173 11.77 -1.24 -12.80
CA GLN A 173 11.48 -2.41 -13.61
C GLN A 173 9.97 -2.66 -13.72
N ALA A 174 9.22 -2.48 -12.62
CA ALA A 174 7.78 -2.72 -12.59
C ALA A 174 6.95 -1.62 -13.25
N TYR A 175 7.34 -0.36 -13.09
CA TYR A 175 6.51 0.79 -13.41
C TYR A 175 7.07 1.69 -14.52
N GLY A 176 8.35 1.55 -14.85
CA GLY A 176 9.05 2.44 -15.76
C GLY A 176 9.11 3.89 -15.26
N GLU A 177 9.11 4.82 -16.21
CA GLU A 177 9.00 6.26 -15.98
C GLU A 177 7.76 6.78 -16.69
N ARG A 178 7.09 7.78 -16.10
CA ARG A 178 5.94 8.46 -16.71
C ARG A 178 6.20 9.96 -16.81
N PRO A 179 5.67 10.65 -17.83
CA PRO A 179 5.71 12.11 -17.91
C PRO A 179 5.17 12.74 -16.63
N SER A 180 5.84 13.78 -16.14
CA SER A 180 5.49 14.50 -14.91
C SER A 180 5.50 13.64 -13.63
N MET A 181 6.18 12.49 -13.66
CA MET A 181 6.35 11.67 -12.47
C MET A 181 7.13 12.40 -11.38
N CYS A 182 6.80 12.15 -10.12
CA CYS A 182 7.60 12.58 -8.98
C CYS A 182 7.52 11.62 -7.81
N VAL A 183 8.54 11.70 -6.94
CA VAL A 183 8.58 10.97 -5.68
C VAL A 183 8.34 11.92 -4.52
N VAL A 184 7.51 11.52 -3.56
CA VAL A 184 7.27 12.24 -2.32
C VAL A 184 7.63 11.33 -1.16
N SER A 185 8.44 11.79 -0.22
CA SER A 185 8.75 11.02 0.99
C SER A 185 9.04 11.94 2.17
N ASP A 186 9.49 11.35 3.27
CA ASP A 186 10.21 12.10 4.30
C ASP A 186 11.54 12.69 3.76
N ARG A 187 12.38 13.20 4.66
CA ARG A 187 13.69 13.77 4.31
C ARG A 187 14.86 12.80 4.52
N ASN A 188 14.64 11.49 4.40
CA ASN A 188 15.72 10.51 4.48
C ASN A 188 16.72 10.70 3.31
N GLU A 189 18.00 10.91 3.63
CA GLU A 189 19.07 11.15 2.66
C GLU A 189 19.30 9.96 1.71
N SER A 190 19.06 8.73 2.19
CA SER A 190 19.19 7.52 1.38
C SER A 190 18.16 7.50 0.25
N ILE A 191 16.94 8.00 0.49
CA ILE A 191 15.88 8.12 -0.53
C ILE A 191 16.28 9.16 -1.58
N LEU A 192 16.77 10.32 -1.15
CA LEU A 192 17.25 11.38 -2.05
C LEU A 192 18.37 10.88 -2.96
N LYS A 193 19.33 10.15 -2.38
CA LYS A 193 20.46 9.60 -3.13
C LYS A 193 20.00 8.53 -4.12
N ALA A 194 19.19 7.58 -3.66
CA ALA A 194 18.67 6.52 -4.50
C ALA A 194 17.82 7.03 -5.66
N THR A 195 16.92 7.98 -5.42
CA THR A 195 16.11 8.62 -6.48
C THR A 195 17.00 9.36 -7.49
N SER A 196 18.04 10.06 -7.06
CA SER A 196 18.96 10.76 -7.96
C SER A 196 19.75 9.82 -8.89
N ILE A 197 20.03 8.60 -8.43
CA ILE A 197 20.77 7.57 -9.17
C ILE A 197 19.85 6.84 -10.15
N VAL A 198 18.68 6.39 -9.67
CA VAL A 198 17.77 5.54 -10.46
C VAL A 198 16.90 6.38 -11.42
N TYR A 199 16.59 7.62 -11.04
CA TYR A 199 15.71 8.53 -11.75
C TYR A 199 16.29 9.96 -11.85
N PRO A 200 17.38 10.18 -12.59
CA PRO A 200 18.07 11.47 -12.63
C PRO A 200 17.21 12.66 -13.11
N GLY A 201 16.12 12.40 -13.86
CA GLY A 201 15.18 13.42 -14.34
C GLY A 201 13.89 13.57 -13.53
N ILE A 202 13.67 12.74 -12.50
CA ILE A 202 12.43 12.75 -11.72
C ILE A 202 12.64 13.54 -10.44
N PRO A 203 11.85 14.60 -10.19
CA PRO A 203 11.98 15.37 -8.97
C PRO A 203 11.53 14.58 -7.75
N HIS A 204 12.28 14.76 -6.67
CA HIS A 204 11.91 14.35 -5.32
C HIS A 204 11.39 15.56 -4.55
N TYR A 205 10.27 15.35 -3.84
CA TYR A 205 9.70 16.33 -2.96
C TYR A 205 9.63 15.83 -1.51
N SER A 206 9.95 16.73 -0.60
CA SER A 206 9.88 16.49 0.83
C SER A 206 8.46 16.73 1.36
N CYS A 207 8.00 15.85 2.24
CA CYS A 207 6.78 16.04 3.00
C CYS A 207 6.85 17.32 3.85
N MET A 208 5.88 18.22 3.67
CA MET A 208 5.87 19.50 4.39
C MET A 208 5.72 19.32 5.92
N TRP A 209 5.06 18.27 6.40
CA TRP A 209 4.94 17.96 7.84
C TRP A 209 6.27 17.55 8.48
N HIS A 210 7.09 16.79 7.75
CA HIS A 210 8.43 16.41 8.23
C HIS A 210 9.36 17.62 8.31
N ILE A 211 9.30 18.52 7.32
CA ILE A 211 10.01 19.80 7.40
C ILE A 211 9.53 20.64 8.59
N TRP A 212 8.22 20.74 8.80
CA TRP A 212 7.68 21.43 9.98
C TRP A 212 8.20 20.81 11.27
N THR A 213 8.23 19.49 11.39
CA THR A 213 8.75 18.80 12.57
C THR A 213 10.22 19.15 12.83
N ASN A 214 11.02 19.29 11.77
CA ASN A 214 12.41 19.74 11.86
C ASN A 214 12.54 21.23 12.22
N ILE A 215 11.66 22.09 11.71
CA ILE A 215 11.61 23.50 12.12
C ILE A 215 11.27 23.57 13.61
N ARG A 216 10.24 22.84 14.03
CA ARG A 216 9.75 22.77 15.40
C ARG A 216 10.79 22.25 16.39
N SER A 217 11.65 21.33 15.94
CA SER A 217 12.72 20.79 16.77
C SER A 217 13.89 21.78 16.88
N LYS A 218 14.28 22.46 15.79
CA LYS A 218 15.45 23.35 15.72
C LYS A 218 15.20 24.79 16.18
N PHE A 219 14.03 25.35 15.91
CA PHE A 219 13.73 26.77 16.12
C PHE A 219 12.56 26.93 17.11
N LYS A 220 12.84 27.45 18.31
CA LYS A 220 11.84 27.54 19.39
C LYS A 220 11.05 28.86 19.42
N LYS A 221 11.53 29.90 18.73
CA LYS A 221 10.91 31.23 18.73
C LYS A 221 9.64 31.23 17.87
N GLY A 222 8.57 31.87 18.34
CA GLY A 222 7.38 32.17 17.51
C GLY A 222 6.63 30.95 16.97
N HIS A 223 6.72 29.80 17.65
CA HIS A 223 6.29 28.49 17.14
C HIS A 223 4.87 28.44 16.55
N LEU A 224 3.87 29.02 17.23
CA LEU A 224 2.48 29.01 16.75
C LEU A 224 2.33 29.83 15.47
N GLN A 225 2.92 31.03 15.44
CA GLN A 225 2.89 31.90 14.27
C GLN A 225 3.66 31.28 13.10
N LEU A 226 4.82 30.69 13.35
CA LEU A 226 5.61 29.97 12.35
C LEU A 226 4.86 28.77 11.79
N HIS A 227 4.08 28.05 12.60
CA HIS A 227 3.28 26.92 12.14
C HIS A 227 2.31 27.36 11.03
N GLU A 228 1.50 28.37 11.32
CA GLU A 228 0.50 28.88 10.38
C GLU A 228 1.16 29.47 9.13
N LEU A 229 2.18 30.32 9.30
CA LEU A 229 2.90 30.93 8.19
C LEU A 229 3.58 29.89 7.30
N TYR A 230 4.26 28.90 7.88
CA TYR A 230 4.97 27.86 7.12
C TYR A 230 4.00 27.04 6.27
N PHE A 231 2.89 26.55 6.84
CA PHE A 231 1.93 25.75 6.08
C PHE A 231 1.20 26.58 5.01
N ALA A 232 0.90 27.84 5.28
CA ALA A 232 0.35 28.75 4.28
C ALA A 232 1.35 29.01 3.14
N THR A 233 2.62 29.21 3.47
CA THR A 233 3.71 29.43 2.50
C THR A 233 3.93 28.20 1.62
N ALA A 234 3.96 27.00 2.21
CA ALA A 234 4.13 25.76 1.47
C ALA A 234 3.02 25.53 0.45
N ARG A 235 1.79 25.98 0.76
CA ARG A 235 0.59 25.80 -0.07
C ARG A 235 0.29 26.95 -1.02
N SER A 236 1.04 28.05 -0.97
CA SER A 236 0.84 29.22 -1.84
C SER A 236 0.67 28.83 -3.30
N TYR A 237 -0.30 29.45 -3.97
CA TYR A 237 -0.56 29.21 -5.39
C TYR A 237 0.19 30.16 -6.31
N THR A 238 0.63 31.31 -5.79
CA THR A 238 1.37 32.34 -6.54
C THR A 238 2.71 32.64 -5.88
N LEU A 239 3.65 33.15 -6.68
CA LEU A 239 4.96 33.56 -6.17
C LEU A 239 4.83 34.77 -5.26
N ASP A 240 3.88 35.66 -5.52
CA ASP A 240 3.64 36.84 -4.70
C ASP A 240 3.17 36.44 -3.30
N GLU A 241 2.18 35.55 -3.19
CA GLU A 241 1.75 35.00 -1.89
C GLU A 241 2.90 34.29 -1.16
N PHE A 242 3.72 33.54 -1.89
CA PHE A 242 4.87 32.86 -1.32
C PHE A 242 5.90 33.85 -0.77
N ASN A 243 6.29 34.86 -1.54
CA ASN A 243 7.29 35.85 -1.16
C ASN A 243 6.81 36.73 0.00
N GLU A 244 5.54 37.13 0.01
CA GLU A 244 4.94 37.88 1.11
C GLU A 244 4.98 37.05 2.41
N ARG A 245 4.54 35.79 2.37
CA ARG A 245 4.53 34.92 3.55
C ARG A 245 5.95 34.55 4.01
N MET A 246 6.90 34.37 3.08
CA MET A 246 8.32 34.18 3.41
C MET A 246 8.93 35.39 4.12
N SER A 247 8.53 36.61 3.75
CA SER A 247 8.95 37.84 4.45
C SER A 247 8.42 37.86 5.88
N LYS A 248 7.17 37.45 6.11
CA LYS A 248 6.61 37.30 7.46
C LYS A 248 7.32 36.22 8.27
N ILE A 249 7.75 35.12 7.66
CA ILE A 249 8.57 34.09 8.34
C ILE A 249 9.91 34.68 8.80
N GLU A 250 10.54 35.50 7.96
CA GLU A 250 11.81 36.16 8.26
C GLU A 250 11.71 37.14 9.43
N GLU A 251 10.62 37.91 9.49
CA GLU A 251 10.32 38.82 10.62
C GLU A 251 10.21 38.06 11.95
N VAL A 252 9.61 36.86 11.94
CA VAL A 252 9.47 36.03 13.14
C VAL A 252 10.81 35.42 13.55
N ASP A 253 11.48 34.71 12.64
CA ASP A 253 12.82 34.16 12.85
C ASP A 253 13.58 34.02 11.52
N PRO A 254 14.59 34.89 11.25
CA PRO A 254 15.30 34.89 9.97
C PRO A 254 16.05 33.59 9.71
N ARG A 255 16.43 32.85 10.76
CA ARG A 255 17.11 31.55 10.63
C ARG A 255 16.22 30.49 9.98
N VAL A 256 14.89 30.62 10.13
CA VAL A 256 13.93 29.71 9.50
C VAL A 256 13.90 29.92 7.99
N LYS A 257 13.95 31.19 7.52
CA LYS A 257 14.04 31.49 6.09
C LYS A 257 15.31 30.92 5.47
N SER A 258 16.47 31.13 6.09
CA SER A 258 17.74 30.54 5.63
C SER A 258 17.66 29.02 5.57
N TYR A 259 17.14 28.38 6.62
CA TYR A 259 16.96 26.93 6.64
C TYR A 259 16.03 26.43 5.52
N LEU A 260 14.93 27.13 5.24
CA LEU A 260 14.01 26.77 4.16
C LEU A 260 14.63 26.95 2.77
N TYR A 261 15.49 27.95 2.62
CA TYR A 261 16.26 28.19 1.39
C TYR A 261 17.27 27.08 1.15
N ASP A 262 18.01 26.65 2.18
CA ASP A 262 19.00 25.57 2.10
C ASP A 262 18.40 24.21 1.70
N ILE A 263 17.12 23.98 2.03
CA ILE A 263 16.38 22.80 1.56
C ILE A 263 16.13 22.88 0.05
N GLY A 264 15.97 24.09 -0.49
CA GLY A 264 15.52 24.38 -1.85
C GLY A 264 14.00 24.45 -1.94
N TYR A 265 13.46 25.63 -2.27
CA TYR A 265 12.00 25.86 -2.33
C TYR A 265 11.26 24.89 -3.23
N HIS A 266 11.86 24.53 -4.37
CA HIS A 266 11.32 23.56 -5.31
C HIS A 266 11.05 22.19 -4.67
N ARG A 267 11.74 21.80 -3.60
CA ARG A 267 11.55 20.50 -2.95
C ARG A 267 10.34 20.43 -2.03
N TRP A 268 9.77 21.56 -1.61
CA TRP A 268 8.75 21.55 -0.55
C TRP A 268 7.58 22.49 -0.77
N SER A 269 7.74 23.59 -1.48
CA SER A 269 6.61 24.47 -1.78
C SER A 269 5.87 24.02 -3.03
N ARG A 270 4.60 24.40 -3.12
CA ARG A 270 3.74 24.07 -4.26
C ARG A 270 4.13 24.89 -5.50
N VAL A 271 4.25 26.21 -5.32
CA VAL A 271 4.50 27.14 -6.43
C VAL A 271 5.88 26.98 -7.09
N HIS A 272 6.89 26.47 -6.36
CA HIS A 272 8.22 26.23 -6.91
C HIS A 272 8.42 24.79 -7.41
N ALA A 273 7.42 23.90 -7.30
CA ALA A 273 7.53 22.54 -7.77
C ALA A 273 7.74 22.51 -9.30
N THR A 274 8.67 21.69 -9.77
CA THR A 274 9.01 21.59 -11.21
C THR A 274 8.04 20.72 -12.00
N VAL A 275 7.31 19.85 -11.29
CA VAL A 275 6.19 19.06 -11.83
C VAL A 275 5.00 19.16 -10.91
N ASN A 276 3.81 19.05 -11.49
CA ASN A 276 2.58 19.21 -10.74
C ASN A 276 2.25 17.96 -9.89
N ARG A 277 2.61 18.02 -8.60
CA ARG A 277 2.22 17.02 -7.57
C ARG A 277 0.85 17.28 -6.92
N THR A 278 0.12 18.27 -7.42
CA THR A 278 -1.23 18.69 -7.03
C THR A 278 -1.45 18.81 -5.52
N TRP A 279 -2.10 17.80 -4.94
CA TRP A 279 -2.54 17.73 -3.56
C TRP A 279 -1.56 16.98 -2.66
N THR A 280 -0.58 16.28 -3.23
CA THR A 280 0.33 15.38 -2.51
C THR A 280 1.53 16.16 -1.96
N MET A 281 1.26 17.01 -0.98
CA MET A 281 2.27 17.81 -0.27
C MET A 281 2.82 17.09 0.97
N THR A 282 2.22 15.95 1.36
CA THR A 282 2.56 15.19 2.56
C THR A 282 2.70 13.69 2.27
N SER A 283 3.34 12.99 3.20
CA SER A 283 3.46 11.52 3.26
C SER A 283 2.27 10.83 3.94
N ASN A 284 1.14 11.52 4.17
CA ASN A 284 0.00 10.97 4.94
C ASN A 284 -0.54 9.66 4.35
N ILE A 285 -0.41 9.46 3.04
CA ILE A 285 -0.76 8.21 2.33
C ILE A 285 0.05 7.04 2.91
N ALA A 286 1.36 7.22 3.05
CA ALA A 286 2.23 6.19 3.60
C ALA A 286 2.01 5.99 5.10
N GLU A 287 1.83 7.07 5.87
CA GLU A 287 1.52 7.00 7.31
C GLU A 287 0.21 6.23 7.57
N SER A 288 -0.80 6.42 6.73
CA SER A 288 -2.07 5.70 6.81
C SER A 288 -1.90 4.21 6.47
N LEU A 289 -1.08 3.87 5.47
CA LEU A 289 -0.77 2.47 5.15
C LEU A 289 0.02 1.79 6.29
N ASN A 290 0.97 2.51 6.91
CA ASN A 290 1.70 2.03 8.08
C ASN A 290 0.82 1.78 9.31
N ALA A 291 -0.24 2.59 9.47
CA ALA A 291 -1.23 2.39 10.51
C ALA A 291 -2.06 1.12 10.27
N VAL A 292 -2.48 0.88 9.02
CA VAL A 292 -3.23 -0.32 8.64
C VAL A 292 -2.40 -1.59 8.80
N THR A 293 -1.12 -1.54 8.47
CA THR A 293 -0.20 -2.69 8.52
C THR A 293 0.49 -2.86 9.87
N LYS A 294 0.11 -2.06 10.88
CA LYS A 294 0.80 -1.98 12.18
C LYS A 294 1.01 -3.34 12.84
N ASP A 295 -0.03 -4.17 12.86
CA ASP A 295 -0.02 -5.45 13.56
C ASP A 295 0.61 -6.57 12.70
N ALA A 296 0.52 -6.44 11.38
CA ALA A 296 1.15 -7.37 10.44
C ALA A 296 2.68 -7.38 10.55
N ARG A 297 3.28 -6.28 11.02
CA ARG A 297 4.74 -6.15 11.19
C ARG A 297 5.35 -7.06 12.26
N GLU A 298 4.52 -7.69 13.09
CA GLU A 298 4.92 -8.70 14.08
C GLU A 298 4.88 -10.13 13.50
N LEU A 299 4.35 -10.30 12.28
CA LEU A 299 4.25 -11.59 11.64
C LEU A 299 5.61 -12.06 11.08
N PRO A 300 5.83 -13.38 10.97
CA PRO A 300 6.91 -13.93 10.17
C PRO A 300 6.83 -13.43 8.71
N ILE A 301 7.96 -13.38 8.00
CA ILE A 301 8.05 -12.72 6.69
C ILE A 301 7.04 -13.26 5.68
N PHE A 302 6.83 -14.58 5.64
CA PHE A 302 5.85 -15.20 4.76
C PHE A 302 4.43 -14.69 5.05
N ASP A 303 4.03 -14.67 6.32
CA ASP A 303 2.69 -14.24 6.74
C ASP A 303 2.51 -12.72 6.57
N LEU A 304 3.57 -11.93 6.72
CA LEU A 304 3.58 -10.50 6.40
C LEU A 304 3.33 -10.25 4.91
N LEU A 305 4.05 -10.93 4.02
CA LEU A 305 3.88 -10.77 2.57
C LEU A 305 2.46 -11.22 2.16
N GLU A 306 1.96 -12.30 2.74
CA GLU A 306 0.60 -12.77 2.49
C GLU A 306 -0.47 -11.82 3.03
N TYR A 307 -0.22 -11.19 4.18
CA TYR A 307 -1.07 -10.11 4.68
C TYR A 307 -1.11 -8.92 3.70
N MET A 308 0.03 -8.50 3.17
CA MET A 308 0.10 -7.40 2.20
C MET A 308 -0.63 -7.74 0.90
N ARG A 309 -0.46 -8.96 0.38
CA ARG A 309 -1.18 -9.47 -0.80
C ARG A 309 -2.70 -9.45 -0.58
N THR A 310 -3.17 -10.02 0.53
CA THR A 310 -4.61 -10.07 0.87
C THR A 310 -5.20 -8.69 1.15
N LEU A 311 -4.42 -7.77 1.74
CA LEU A 311 -4.82 -6.38 1.92
C LEU A 311 -5.07 -5.69 0.58
N LEU A 312 -4.15 -5.83 -0.38
CA LEU A 312 -4.29 -5.30 -1.73
C LEU A 312 -5.51 -5.88 -2.46
N GLU A 313 -5.70 -7.19 -2.39
CA GLU A 313 -6.86 -7.87 -2.96
C GLU A 313 -8.18 -7.33 -2.39
N ARG A 314 -8.28 -7.26 -1.06
CA ARG A 314 -9.47 -6.76 -0.37
C ARG A 314 -9.75 -5.30 -0.73
N TRP A 315 -8.73 -4.44 -0.71
CA TRP A 315 -8.89 -3.02 -1.06
C TRP A 315 -9.27 -2.82 -2.52
N THR A 316 -8.69 -3.59 -3.44
CA THR A 316 -9.07 -3.53 -4.85
C THR A 316 -10.55 -3.85 -5.02
N ASN A 317 -11.02 -4.94 -4.40
CA ASN A 317 -12.43 -5.36 -4.47
C ASN A 317 -13.38 -4.35 -3.82
N GLU A 318 -13.09 -3.92 -2.59
CA GLU A 318 -13.89 -2.91 -1.87
C GLU A 318 -14.00 -1.61 -2.68
N LYS A 319 -12.91 -1.17 -3.31
CA LYS A 319 -12.88 0.06 -4.08
C LYS A 319 -13.51 -0.06 -5.45
N LEU A 320 -13.39 -1.19 -6.13
CA LEU A 320 -14.11 -1.46 -7.36
C LEU A 320 -15.62 -1.39 -7.14
N LEU A 321 -16.12 -1.97 -6.04
CA LEU A 321 -17.53 -1.88 -5.67
C LEU A 321 -17.96 -0.43 -5.41
N LYS A 322 -17.16 0.34 -4.66
CA LYS A 322 -17.40 1.77 -4.44
C LYS A 322 -17.38 2.58 -5.75
N ALA A 323 -16.45 2.28 -6.65
CA ALA A 323 -16.35 2.93 -7.95
C ALA A 323 -17.57 2.66 -8.82
N LYS A 324 -18.04 1.41 -8.87
CA LYS A 324 -19.27 1.02 -9.57
C LYS A 324 -20.50 1.74 -9.00
N GLY A 325 -20.58 1.87 -7.68
CA GLY A 325 -21.64 2.59 -6.97
C GLY A 325 -21.49 4.12 -6.93
N THR A 326 -20.43 4.69 -7.50
CA THR A 326 -20.27 6.14 -7.62
C THR A 326 -21.06 6.61 -8.84
N PHE A 327 -21.98 7.56 -8.67
CA PHE A 327 -22.78 8.14 -9.77
C PHE A 327 -22.32 9.55 -10.18
N THR A 328 -21.46 10.17 -9.38
CA THR A 328 -20.84 11.46 -9.71
C THR A 328 -19.82 11.29 -10.82
N PHE A 329 -19.60 12.35 -11.59
CA PHE A 329 -18.61 12.35 -12.67
C PHE A 329 -17.17 12.27 -12.12
N LEU A 330 -16.91 12.96 -11.01
CA LEU A 330 -15.64 12.92 -10.28
C LEU A 330 -15.68 11.91 -9.14
N GLY A 331 -14.52 11.39 -8.75
CA GLY A 331 -14.39 10.61 -7.52
C GLY A 331 -14.68 11.45 -6.28
N ALA A 332 -15.09 10.79 -5.20
CA ALA A 332 -15.73 11.42 -4.04
C ALA A 332 -14.99 12.63 -3.46
N LYS A 333 -13.66 12.54 -3.27
CA LYS A 333 -12.85 13.67 -2.75
C LYS A 333 -12.93 14.89 -3.65
N PHE A 334 -12.76 14.72 -4.96
CA PHE A 334 -12.70 15.82 -5.91
C PHE A 334 -14.09 16.37 -6.23
N ASN A 335 -15.12 15.54 -6.19
CA ASN A 335 -16.50 16.02 -6.26
C ASN A 335 -16.83 16.93 -5.08
N LYS A 336 -16.44 16.53 -3.86
CA LYS A 336 -16.63 17.36 -2.67
C LYS A 336 -15.90 18.70 -2.79
N GLU A 337 -14.64 18.68 -3.21
CA GLU A 337 -13.86 19.92 -3.42
C GLU A 337 -14.51 20.83 -4.48
N LEU A 338 -15.06 20.24 -5.55
CA LEU A 338 -15.80 20.98 -6.57
C LEU A 338 -17.08 21.62 -6.00
N ASP A 339 -17.83 20.91 -5.16
CA ASP A 339 -19.03 21.42 -4.49
C ASP A 339 -18.70 22.57 -3.52
N ASP A 340 -17.59 22.44 -2.78
CA ASP A 340 -17.06 23.49 -1.91
C ASP A 340 -16.68 24.74 -2.73
N ASN A 341 -15.95 24.56 -3.83
CA ASN A 341 -15.60 25.65 -4.76
C ASN A 341 -16.83 26.29 -5.41
N ARG A 342 -17.88 25.50 -5.72
CA ARG A 342 -19.15 26.01 -6.25
C ARG A 342 -19.89 26.85 -5.22
N THR A 343 -19.82 26.48 -3.95
CA THR A 343 -20.41 27.26 -2.86
C THR A 343 -19.68 28.58 -2.68
N LEU A 344 -18.34 28.58 -2.75
CA LEU A 344 -17.53 29.80 -2.71
C LEU A 344 -17.80 30.70 -3.91
N SER A 345 -17.98 30.12 -5.11
CA SER A 345 -18.17 30.88 -6.35
C SER A 345 -19.41 31.79 -6.33
N GLN A 346 -20.46 31.40 -5.60
CA GLN A 346 -21.71 32.16 -5.49
C GLN A 346 -21.54 33.57 -4.90
N LYS A 347 -20.45 33.81 -4.16
CA LYS A 347 -20.14 35.11 -3.55
C LYS A 347 -19.37 36.05 -4.48
N LEU A 348 -18.88 35.52 -5.61
CA LEU A 348 -18.01 36.23 -6.52
C LEU A 348 -18.81 37.00 -7.58
N ARG A 349 -18.19 38.04 -8.15
CA ARG A 349 -18.79 38.80 -9.26
C ARG A 349 -17.87 38.79 -10.47
N VAL A 350 -18.42 38.53 -11.65
CA VAL A 350 -17.65 38.51 -12.91
C VAL A 350 -17.94 39.75 -13.73
N ARG A 351 -16.89 40.26 -14.37
CA ARG A 351 -16.95 41.26 -15.44
C ARG A 351 -16.20 40.72 -16.64
N ALA A 352 -16.88 40.55 -17.76
CA ALA A 352 -16.23 40.21 -19.02
C ALA A 352 -15.35 41.38 -19.48
N SER A 353 -14.07 41.11 -19.75
CA SER A 353 -13.16 42.07 -20.38
C SER A 353 -13.08 41.81 -21.88
N THR A 354 -13.12 40.55 -22.29
CA THR A 354 -13.26 40.07 -23.67
C THR A 354 -14.09 38.78 -23.68
N ASP A 355 -14.28 38.16 -24.84
CA ASP A 355 -14.94 36.86 -24.95
C ASP A 355 -14.22 35.74 -24.17
N HIS A 356 -12.91 35.86 -23.95
CA HIS A 356 -12.13 34.79 -23.30
C HIS A 356 -11.54 35.21 -21.95
N ILE A 357 -11.44 36.51 -21.67
CA ILE A 357 -10.82 37.06 -20.46
C ILE A 357 -11.88 37.72 -19.59
N HIS A 358 -11.92 37.29 -18.34
CA HIS A 358 -12.89 37.73 -17.36
C HIS A 358 -12.16 38.20 -16.10
N THR A 359 -12.63 39.31 -15.54
CA THR A 359 -12.20 39.79 -14.21
C THR A 359 -13.20 39.28 -13.19
N VAL A 360 -12.72 38.53 -12.19
CA VAL A 360 -13.51 38.03 -11.06
C VAL A 360 -13.17 38.84 -9.82
N LEU A 361 -14.19 39.37 -9.16
CA LEU A 361 -14.08 40.16 -7.93
C LEU A 361 -14.39 39.25 -6.73
N ASP A 362 -13.44 39.15 -5.81
CA ASP A 362 -13.58 38.49 -4.50
C ASP A 362 -13.32 39.53 -3.40
N GLY A 363 -14.39 40.17 -2.93
CA GLY A 363 -14.28 41.33 -2.05
C GLY A 363 -13.52 42.48 -2.74
N VAL A 364 -12.32 42.79 -2.23
CA VAL A 364 -11.43 43.83 -2.77
C VAL A 364 -10.42 43.29 -3.78
N GLU A 365 -10.20 41.98 -3.79
CA GLU A 365 -9.22 41.33 -4.66
C GLU A 365 -9.79 41.11 -6.06
N ARG A 366 -8.89 41.14 -7.04
CA ARG A 366 -9.23 40.96 -8.45
C ARG A 366 -8.43 39.82 -9.06
N TYR A 367 -9.15 38.89 -9.66
CA TYR A 367 -8.57 37.75 -10.34
C TYR A 367 -8.89 37.79 -11.83
N ILE A 368 -7.94 37.35 -12.65
CA ILE A 368 -8.09 37.25 -14.10
C ILE A 368 -8.28 35.78 -14.45
N VAL A 369 -9.35 35.47 -15.18
CA VAL A 369 -9.67 34.12 -15.67
C VAL A 369 -9.69 34.15 -17.18
N CYS A 370 -8.77 33.42 -17.81
CA CYS A 370 -8.78 33.13 -19.24
C CYS A 370 -9.20 31.68 -19.47
N LEU A 371 -10.43 31.48 -19.96
CA LEU A 371 -11.00 30.13 -20.16
C LEU A 371 -10.36 29.40 -21.34
N GLU A 372 -10.12 30.10 -22.45
CA GLU A 372 -9.52 29.54 -23.67
C GLU A 372 -8.18 28.86 -23.39
N ASN A 373 -7.27 29.56 -22.70
CA ASN A 373 -5.95 29.04 -22.36
C ASN A 373 -5.90 28.34 -20.99
N LYS A 374 -7.04 28.24 -20.29
CA LYS A 374 -7.16 27.72 -18.92
C LYS A 374 -6.11 28.33 -17.96
N LYS A 375 -5.91 29.65 -18.06
CA LYS A 375 -4.92 30.43 -17.27
C LYS A 375 -5.65 31.36 -16.30
N TYR A 376 -5.47 31.13 -15.01
CA TYR A 376 -6.16 31.86 -13.94
C TYR A 376 -5.13 32.50 -13.00
N SER A 377 -5.29 33.78 -12.67
CA SER A 377 -4.30 34.50 -11.87
C SER A 377 -4.22 34.02 -10.42
N CYS A 378 -5.24 33.31 -9.93
CA CYS A 378 -5.19 32.69 -8.60
C CYS A 378 -4.27 31.47 -8.53
N GLY A 379 -3.77 30.95 -9.66
CA GLY A 379 -2.85 29.80 -9.74
C GLY A 379 -3.44 28.43 -9.36
N GLN A 380 -4.58 28.41 -8.67
CA GLN A 380 -5.17 27.19 -8.12
C GLN A 380 -5.45 26.13 -9.19
N PHE A 381 -6.05 26.51 -10.33
CA PHE A 381 -6.32 25.54 -11.39
C PHE A 381 -5.05 24.97 -12.01
N GLN A 382 -4.02 25.79 -12.20
CA GLN A 382 -2.76 25.35 -12.80
C GLN A 382 -2.06 24.30 -11.94
N LEU A 383 -2.29 24.36 -10.62
CA LEU A 383 -1.67 23.48 -9.64
C LEU A 383 -2.58 22.32 -9.22
N GLU A 384 -3.90 22.49 -9.20
CA GLU A 384 -4.82 21.43 -8.75
C GLU A 384 -5.51 20.72 -9.90
N GLU A 385 -5.52 21.30 -11.11
CA GLU A 385 -6.23 20.81 -12.30
C GLU A 385 -7.69 20.48 -12.02
N LEU A 386 -8.31 21.29 -11.15
CA LEU A 386 -9.71 21.28 -10.78
C LEU A 386 -10.22 22.73 -10.83
N PRO A 387 -11.45 23.01 -11.29
CA PRO A 387 -11.97 24.37 -11.32
C PRO A 387 -11.98 24.99 -9.92
N CYS A 388 -11.32 26.13 -9.77
CA CYS A 388 -11.44 26.97 -8.58
C CYS A 388 -12.75 27.75 -8.60
N ALA A 389 -13.10 28.37 -7.47
CA ALA A 389 -14.29 29.22 -7.36
C ALA A 389 -14.35 30.31 -8.45
N HIS A 390 -13.22 30.95 -8.77
CA HIS A 390 -13.13 31.97 -9.82
C HIS A 390 -13.49 31.42 -11.21
N ALA A 391 -13.00 30.23 -11.53
CA ALA A 391 -13.28 29.57 -12.80
C ALA A 391 -14.75 29.15 -12.90
N LEU A 392 -15.30 28.58 -11.83
CA LEU A 392 -16.70 28.15 -11.78
C LEU A 392 -17.67 29.32 -11.94
N GLU A 393 -17.40 30.45 -11.29
CA GLU A 393 -18.23 31.64 -11.47
C GLU A 393 -18.13 32.20 -12.89
N THR A 394 -16.94 32.17 -13.49
CA THR A 394 -16.74 32.62 -14.89
C THR A 394 -17.49 31.73 -15.88
N LEU A 395 -17.44 30.40 -15.69
CA LEU A 395 -18.19 29.44 -16.51
C LEU A 395 -19.70 29.64 -16.36
N ARG A 396 -20.18 29.87 -15.13
CA ARG A 396 -21.57 30.20 -14.85
C ARG A 396 -22.02 31.48 -15.55
N HIS A 397 -21.18 32.52 -15.54
CA HIS A 397 -21.45 33.78 -16.25
C HIS A 397 -21.59 33.57 -17.78
N ARG A 398 -20.87 32.61 -18.35
CA ARG A 398 -20.97 32.25 -19.78
C ARG A 398 -22.00 31.17 -20.10
N ASN A 399 -22.68 30.63 -19.08
CA ASN A 399 -23.58 29.49 -19.23
C ASN A 399 -22.89 28.25 -19.85
N GLU A 400 -21.60 28.06 -19.54
CA GLU A 400 -20.79 26.91 -19.96
C GLU A 400 -20.69 25.87 -18.83
N THR A 401 -20.54 24.59 -19.20
CA THR A 401 -20.32 23.51 -18.22
C THR A 401 -18.85 23.38 -17.85
N TYR A 402 -18.57 22.88 -16.65
CA TYR A 402 -17.21 22.70 -16.14
C TYR A 402 -16.57 21.36 -16.55
N GLU A 403 -17.26 20.53 -17.34
CA GLU A 403 -16.87 19.15 -17.67
C GLU A 403 -15.56 19.04 -18.46
N ASN A 404 -15.15 20.12 -19.12
CA ASN A 404 -13.89 20.17 -19.88
C ASN A 404 -12.72 20.78 -19.07
N TYR A 405 -12.93 21.06 -17.79
CA TYR A 405 -12.01 21.83 -16.95
C TYR A 405 -11.55 21.03 -15.72
N PHE A 406 -11.25 19.74 -15.86
CA PHE A 406 -10.56 18.98 -14.82
C PHE A 406 -9.61 17.96 -15.42
N SER A 407 -8.71 17.46 -14.60
CA SER A 407 -7.82 16.37 -14.98
C SER A 407 -8.55 15.05 -15.15
N PRO A 408 -8.19 14.22 -16.15
CA PRO A 408 -8.73 12.87 -16.29
C PRO A 408 -8.46 12.00 -15.06
N TYR A 409 -7.43 12.31 -14.26
CA TYR A 409 -7.09 11.56 -13.05
C TYR A 409 -8.08 11.71 -11.89
N TYR A 410 -9.11 12.55 -12.03
CA TYR A 410 -10.15 12.76 -11.01
C TYR A 410 -11.48 12.10 -11.36
N THR A 411 -11.59 11.53 -12.56
CA THR A 411 -12.87 11.05 -13.09
C THR A 411 -13.22 9.67 -12.55
N ARG A 412 -14.52 9.40 -12.50
CA ARG A 412 -15.07 8.07 -12.24
C ARG A 412 -14.53 7.04 -13.24
N GLU A 413 -14.31 7.44 -14.50
CA GLU A 413 -13.74 6.54 -15.51
C GLU A 413 -12.34 6.07 -15.11
N SER A 414 -11.45 6.98 -14.74
CA SER A 414 -10.11 6.63 -14.25
C SER A 414 -10.19 5.79 -12.98
N LEU A 415 -11.15 6.07 -12.09
CA LEU A 415 -11.37 5.26 -10.89
C LEU A 415 -11.76 3.81 -11.23
N LEU A 416 -12.67 3.61 -12.19
CA LEU A 416 -13.08 2.28 -12.64
C LEU A 416 -11.92 1.54 -13.29
N ARG A 417 -11.21 2.18 -14.22
CA ARG A 417 -10.04 1.60 -14.91
C ARG A 417 -8.90 1.26 -13.94
N THR A 418 -8.72 2.04 -12.87
CA THR A 418 -7.73 1.75 -11.81
C THR A 418 -7.94 0.35 -11.20
N TYR A 419 -9.18 -0.11 -11.09
CA TYR A 419 -9.56 -1.37 -10.44
C TYR A 419 -10.21 -2.37 -11.40
N GLU A 420 -10.15 -2.12 -12.71
CA GLU A 420 -10.80 -2.94 -13.74
C GLU A 420 -10.15 -4.31 -13.88
N MET A 421 -8.82 -4.36 -13.72
CA MET A 421 -8.14 -5.63 -13.55
C MET A 421 -8.65 -6.31 -12.28
N LEU A 422 -9.52 -7.29 -12.48
CA LEU A 422 -9.87 -8.22 -11.43
C LEU A 422 -8.56 -8.81 -10.92
N VAL A 423 -8.29 -8.59 -9.63
CA VAL A 423 -7.55 -9.60 -8.89
C VAL A 423 -8.45 -10.81 -9.06
N ARG A 424 -8.10 -11.72 -10.00
CA ARG A 424 -8.60 -13.08 -9.92
C ARG A 424 -8.23 -13.44 -8.51
N ALA A 425 -9.25 -13.52 -7.67
CA ALA A 425 -9.03 -13.98 -6.33
C ALA A 425 -8.24 -15.26 -6.53
N SER A 426 -7.13 -15.40 -5.81
CA SER A 426 -6.31 -16.60 -5.83
C SER A 426 -7.13 -17.73 -5.18
N THR A 427 -8.36 -17.95 -5.64
CA THR A 427 -9.46 -18.60 -4.93
C THR A 427 -10.42 -19.32 -5.87
N ASP A 428 -10.35 -19.15 -7.20
CA ASP A 428 -11.06 -20.11 -8.04
C ASP A 428 -10.34 -21.47 -8.07
N HIS A 429 -9.01 -21.46 -8.02
CA HIS A 429 -8.26 -22.69 -8.10
C HIS A 429 -7.28 -22.87 -6.95
N ILE A 430 -6.98 -21.82 -6.18
CA ILE A 430 -6.02 -21.88 -5.07
C ILE A 430 -6.79 -21.76 -3.74
N HIS A 431 -6.65 -22.74 -2.85
CA HIS A 431 -7.36 -22.77 -1.57
C HIS A 431 -6.37 -22.85 -0.43
N THR A 432 -6.57 -21.97 0.56
CA THR A 432 -5.99 -22.18 1.88
C THR A 432 -6.87 -23.20 2.62
N VAL A 433 -6.29 -24.33 3.01
CA VAL A 433 -6.93 -25.32 3.87
C VAL A 433 -6.20 -25.38 5.21
N LEU A 434 -6.97 -25.23 6.29
CA LEU A 434 -6.48 -25.41 7.65
C LEU A 434 -6.70 -26.86 8.06
N ASP A 435 -5.63 -27.52 8.47
CA ASP A 435 -5.64 -28.88 8.99
C ASP A 435 -4.93 -28.86 10.36
N GLY A 436 -5.76 -28.81 11.40
CA GLY A 436 -5.34 -28.45 12.76
C GLY A 436 -4.74 -27.03 12.80
N VAL A 437 -3.48 -26.95 13.23
CA VAL A 437 -2.70 -25.69 13.32
C VAL A 437 -1.89 -25.39 12.06
N LYS A 438 -1.86 -26.30 11.08
CA LYS A 438 -1.05 -26.15 9.86
C LYS A 438 -1.89 -25.63 8.71
N ARG A 439 -1.31 -24.70 7.96
CA ARG A 439 -1.91 -24.08 6.78
C ARG A 439 -1.33 -24.69 5.51
N TYR A 440 -2.20 -25.23 4.66
CA TYR A 440 -1.84 -25.81 3.37
C TYR A 440 -2.42 -24.97 2.23
N ILE A 441 -1.66 -24.86 1.15
CA ILE A 441 -2.07 -24.18 -0.09
C ILE A 441 -2.31 -25.26 -1.13
N VAL A 442 -3.55 -25.40 -1.56
CA VAL A 442 -3.99 -26.32 -2.60
C VAL A 442 -4.17 -25.53 -3.88
N TYR A 443 -3.64 -25.99 -5.00
CA TYR A 443 -3.91 -25.47 -6.33
C TYR A 443 -4.58 -26.58 -7.16
N LEU A 444 -5.91 -26.51 -7.29
CA LEU A 444 -6.77 -27.51 -7.94
C LEU A 444 -6.49 -27.65 -9.44
N GLU A 445 -6.43 -26.54 -10.18
CA GLU A 445 -6.19 -26.54 -11.64
C GLU A 445 -4.87 -27.23 -12.00
N ASN A 446 -3.81 -26.93 -11.24
CA ASN A 446 -2.50 -27.50 -11.47
C ASN A 446 -2.25 -28.82 -10.72
N LYS A 447 -3.25 -29.37 -10.04
CA LYS A 447 -3.15 -30.58 -9.22
C LYS A 447 -1.99 -30.56 -8.22
N LYS A 448 -1.73 -29.40 -7.60
CA LYS A 448 -0.63 -29.21 -6.62
C LYS A 448 -1.18 -28.94 -5.24
N CYS A 449 -0.45 -29.38 -4.22
CA CYS A 449 -0.69 -29.02 -2.83
C CYS A 449 0.64 -28.81 -2.11
N SER A 450 0.68 -27.85 -1.19
CA SER A 450 1.85 -27.61 -0.35
C SER A 450 2.16 -28.77 0.59
N CYS A 451 1.25 -29.75 0.74
CA CYS A 451 1.53 -31.00 1.47
C CYS A 451 2.42 -31.98 0.69
N GLY A 452 2.60 -31.82 -0.62
CA GLY A 452 3.40 -32.74 -1.44
C GLY A 452 2.57 -33.79 -2.20
N GLN A 453 1.52 -34.30 -1.55
CA GLN A 453 0.85 -35.53 -1.97
C GLN A 453 0.11 -35.41 -3.31
N PHE A 454 -0.56 -34.29 -3.55
CA PHE A 454 -1.39 -34.11 -4.75
C PHE A 454 -0.58 -34.24 -6.05
N GLN A 455 0.60 -33.64 -6.09
CA GLN A 455 1.49 -33.71 -7.26
C GLN A 455 2.33 -35.00 -7.33
N LEU A 456 2.48 -35.74 -6.23
CA LEU A 456 3.30 -36.96 -6.19
C LEU A 456 2.49 -38.21 -6.50
N GLU A 457 1.28 -38.31 -5.95
CA GLU A 457 0.42 -39.49 -6.12
C GLU A 457 -0.52 -39.34 -7.31
N GLU A 458 -0.58 -38.13 -7.91
CA GLU A 458 -1.54 -37.75 -8.95
C GLU A 458 -3.00 -38.01 -8.55
N LEU A 459 -3.27 -37.92 -7.24
CA LEU A 459 -4.56 -38.12 -6.59
C LEU A 459 -4.86 -36.92 -5.66
N PRO A 460 -6.11 -36.44 -5.60
CA PRO A 460 -6.49 -35.38 -4.67
C PRO A 460 -6.20 -35.79 -3.21
N CYS A 461 -5.25 -35.10 -2.57
CA CYS A 461 -4.97 -35.27 -1.14
C CYS A 461 -6.14 -34.77 -0.26
N ALA A 462 -6.11 -35.05 1.04
CA ALA A 462 -7.16 -34.61 1.98
C ALA A 462 -7.44 -33.10 1.92
N HIS A 463 -6.39 -32.28 1.76
CA HIS A 463 -6.54 -30.83 1.59
C HIS A 463 -7.20 -30.47 0.26
N ALA A 464 -6.84 -31.15 -0.83
CA ALA A 464 -7.46 -30.94 -2.14
C ALA A 464 -8.94 -31.34 -2.15
N LEU A 465 -9.30 -32.44 -1.49
CA LEU A 465 -10.68 -32.84 -1.30
C LEU A 465 -11.48 -31.84 -0.47
N ALA A 466 -10.87 -31.27 0.58
CA ALA A 466 -11.50 -30.20 1.36
C ALA A 466 -11.75 -28.95 0.51
N ALA A 467 -10.79 -28.58 -0.34
CA ALA A 467 -10.92 -27.48 -1.29
C ALA A 467 -12.04 -27.72 -2.33
N LEU A 468 -12.13 -28.93 -2.88
CA LEU A 468 -13.18 -29.32 -3.83
C LEU A 468 -14.58 -29.30 -3.20
N ARG A 469 -14.71 -29.78 -1.94
CA ARG A 469 -15.96 -29.70 -1.17
C ARG A 469 -16.42 -28.27 -0.97
N HIS A 470 -15.49 -27.36 -0.67
CA HIS A 470 -15.81 -25.93 -0.57
C HIS A 470 -16.30 -25.33 -1.89
N ARG A 471 -15.86 -25.87 -3.03
CA ARG A 471 -16.31 -25.48 -4.38
C ARG A 471 -17.56 -26.20 -4.87
N ASN A 472 -18.05 -27.19 -4.12
CA ASN A 472 -19.13 -28.07 -4.56
C ASN A 472 -18.80 -28.80 -5.89
N GLU A 473 -17.52 -29.08 -6.13
CA GLU A 473 -17.02 -29.80 -7.31
C GLU A 473 -16.70 -31.27 -6.96
N THR A 474 -16.91 -32.19 -7.91
CA THR A 474 -16.53 -33.60 -7.74
C THR A 474 -15.04 -33.80 -8.00
N TYR A 475 -14.43 -34.78 -7.36
CA TYR A 475 -13.00 -35.08 -7.47
C TYR A 475 -12.63 -35.81 -8.77
N GLU A 476 -13.62 -36.17 -9.59
CA GLU A 476 -13.51 -37.05 -10.75
C GLU A 476 -12.57 -36.53 -11.84
N ASN A 477 -12.49 -35.21 -11.99
CA ASN A 477 -11.61 -34.56 -12.97
C ASN A 477 -10.18 -34.34 -12.45
N TYR A 478 -9.90 -34.67 -11.19
CA TYR A 478 -8.70 -34.24 -10.49
C TYR A 478 -7.70 -35.37 -10.20
N PHE A 479 -8.00 -36.62 -10.56
CA PHE A 479 -7.03 -37.72 -10.51
C PHE A 479 -6.41 -38.04 -11.88
N SER A 480 -5.34 -38.83 -11.88
CA SER A 480 -4.68 -39.28 -13.10
C SER A 480 -5.54 -40.26 -13.91
N PRO A 481 -5.55 -40.18 -15.27
CA PRO A 481 -6.24 -41.15 -16.11
C PRO A 481 -5.86 -42.61 -15.81
N TYR A 482 -4.64 -42.87 -15.32
CA TYR A 482 -4.17 -44.19 -14.93
C TYR A 482 -5.01 -44.87 -13.84
N TYR A 483 -5.73 -44.11 -13.02
CA TYR A 483 -6.61 -44.64 -11.97
C TYR A 483 -8.05 -44.90 -12.43
N THR A 484 -8.34 -44.74 -13.74
CA THR A 484 -9.69 -44.99 -14.28
C THR A 484 -9.95 -46.48 -14.51
N ARG A 485 -11.22 -46.89 -14.36
CA ARG A 485 -11.69 -48.23 -14.74
C ARG A 485 -11.39 -48.54 -16.22
N GLU A 486 -11.48 -47.54 -17.09
CA GLU A 486 -11.16 -47.69 -18.50
C GLU A 486 -9.69 -48.07 -18.73
N SER A 487 -8.75 -47.38 -18.05
CA SER A 487 -7.32 -47.72 -18.14
C SER A 487 -7.01 -49.10 -17.55
N LEU A 488 -7.71 -49.48 -16.47
CA LEU A 488 -7.62 -50.83 -15.92
C LEU A 488 -8.08 -51.88 -16.94
N LEU A 489 -9.24 -51.68 -17.58
CA LEU A 489 -9.77 -52.61 -18.58
C LEU A 489 -8.87 -52.73 -19.81
N ARG A 490 -8.34 -51.60 -20.32
CA ARG A 490 -7.37 -51.60 -21.43
C ARG A 490 -6.10 -52.37 -21.10
N THR A 491 -5.65 -52.32 -19.85
CA THR A 491 -4.46 -53.07 -19.39
C THR A 491 -4.64 -54.58 -19.54
N TYR A 492 -5.88 -55.08 -19.40
CA TYR A 492 -6.21 -56.51 -19.47
C TYR A 492 -6.98 -56.88 -20.76
N GLU A 493 -7.02 -55.99 -21.75
CA GLU A 493 -7.76 -56.20 -23.01
C GLU A 493 -7.07 -57.21 -23.93
N MET A 494 -5.76 -57.43 -23.73
CA MET A 494 -5.02 -58.45 -24.46
C MET A 494 -5.36 -59.85 -23.96
N LEU A 495 -6.04 -60.63 -24.81
CA LEU A 495 -6.28 -62.05 -24.61
C LEU A 495 -4.94 -62.80 -24.58
N VAL A 496 -4.65 -63.43 -23.45
CA VAL A 496 -3.58 -64.44 -23.35
C VAL A 496 -4.14 -65.73 -23.91
N ASN A 497 -3.77 -66.06 -25.14
CA ASN A 497 -4.16 -67.34 -25.75
C ASN A 497 -3.48 -68.49 -24.99
N PRO A 498 -4.21 -69.54 -24.61
CA PRO A 498 -3.57 -70.75 -24.07
C PRO A 498 -2.66 -71.36 -25.14
N LEU A 499 -1.53 -71.90 -24.70
CA LEU A 499 -0.60 -72.61 -25.58
C LEU A 499 -1.31 -73.87 -26.12
N PRO A 500 -1.21 -74.16 -27.43
CA PRO A 500 -1.80 -75.38 -27.99
C PRO A 500 -1.11 -76.63 -27.42
N ASP A 501 -1.90 -77.70 -27.26
CA ASP A 501 -1.45 -79.03 -26.82
C ASP A 501 -0.37 -79.64 -27.73
#